data_AF-A0A5S6QGL5-F1
#
_entry.id   AF-A0A5S6QGL5-F1
#
_cell.length_a   1.000
_cell.length_b   1.000
_cell.length_c   1.000
_cell.angle_alpha   90.00
_cell.angle_beta   90.00
_cell.angle_gamma   90.00
#
_symmetry.space_group_name_H-M   'P 1'
#
loop_
_entity.id
_entity.type
_entity.pdbx_description
1 polymer ?
#
loop_
_entity_poly.entity_id
_entity_poly.type
_entity_poly.pdbx_seq_one_letter_code
_entity_poly.pdbx_strand_id
1 'polypeptide(L)' 'MLRFLTIVPWGADKSKHQVIVKLNRLRESDPSIAVVIAEQIYDNALVSAGLVSDVQSVVGRVNKLITEVVHKLSN' A
#
# COMPACT_ATOMS: atom_id res chain seq x y z
N MET A 1 -9.47 2.12 28.30
CA MET A 1 -8.43 1.10 28.02
C MET A 1 -9.15 -0.17 27.59
N LEU A 2 -8.80 -0.76 26.44
CA LEU A 2 -9.44 -1.90 25.75
C LEU A 2 -10.67 -1.61 24.87
N ARG A 3 -10.43 -1.15 23.62
CA ARG A 3 -11.35 -1.37 22.48
C ARG A 3 -10.67 -1.18 21.10
N PHE A 4 -9.55 -1.87 20.85
CA PHE A 4 -8.81 -1.71 19.57
C PHE A 4 -8.26 -3.03 18.97
N LEU A 5 -8.93 -4.17 19.17
CA LEU A 5 -8.43 -5.47 18.68
C LEU A 5 -9.43 -6.29 17.84
N THR A 6 -10.43 -5.66 17.22
CA THR A 6 -11.42 -6.37 16.38
C THR A 6 -11.53 -5.88 14.94
N ILE A 7 -10.56 -5.15 14.41
CA ILE A 7 -10.46 -4.87 12.97
C ILE A 7 -9.01 -5.09 12.52
N VAL A 8 -8.63 -6.35 12.36
CA VAL A 8 -7.92 -6.96 11.23
C VAL A 8 -7.49 -8.36 11.74
N PRO A 9 -8.16 -9.45 11.33
CA PRO A 9 -7.64 -10.77 11.60
C PRO A 9 -6.36 -10.98 10.78
N TRP A 10 -5.20 -10.72 11.39
CA TRP A 10 -3.89 -11.18 10.90
C TRP A 10 -3.69 -12.69 11.18
N GLY A 11 -4.70 -13.48 10.84
CA GLY A 11 -4.74 -14.92 11.09
C GLY A 11 -4.67 -15.74 9.82
N ALA A 12 -3.55 -16.44 9.63
CA ALA A 12 -3.37 -17.66 8.82
C ALA A 12 -3.09 -17.54 7.30
N ASP A 13 -2.00 -16.86 6.92
CA ASP A 13 -1.00 -17.40 5.96
C ASP A 13 0.23 -16.47 5.94
N LYS A 14 1.32 -16.84 6.64
CA LYS A 14 2.58 -16.08 6.63
C LYS A 14 3.41 -16.28 5.35
N SER A 15 2.85 -16.93 4.32
CA SER A 15 3.60 -17.30 3.11
C SER A 15 3.43 -16.33 1.93
N LYS A 16 2.41 -15.46 1.91
CA LYS A 16 2.09 -14.67 0.71
C LYS A 16 1.42 -13.34 1.03
N HIS A 17 2.18 -12.31 1.43
CA HIS A 17 1.74 -10.95 1.12
C HIS A 17 1.73 -10.81 -0.41
N GLN A 18 0.60 -11.14 -1.04
CA GLN A 18 0.48 -11.16 -2.50
C GLN A 18 0.88 -9.82 -3.10
N VAL A 19 0.64 -8.72 -2.38
CA VAL A 19 1.10 -7.39 -2.76
C VAL A 19 2.63 -7.31 -2.84
N ILE A 20 3.35 -7.81 -1.83
CA ILE A 20 4.84 -7.79 -1.80
C ILE A 20 5.42 -8.72 -2.87
N VAL A 21 4.82 -9.90 -3.08
CA VAL A 21 5.24 -10.83 -4.14
C VAL A 21 5.02 -10.22 -5.53
N LYS A 22 3.87 -9.57 -5.75
CA LYS A 22 3.57 -8.88 -7.01
C LYS A 22 4.48 -7.66 -7.18
N LEU A 23 4.76 -6.91 -6.12
CA LEU A 23 5.68 -5.78 -6.14
C LEU A 23 7.11 -6.20 -6.53
N ASN A 24 7.59 -7.32 -6.01
CA ASN A 24 8.92 -7.85 -6.34
C ASN A 24 9.06 -8.14 -7.84
N ARG A 25 8.00 -8.66 -8.48
CA ARG A 25 7.96 -8.86 -9.94
C ARG A 25 7.78 -7.55 -10.69
N LEU A 26 6.91 -6.67 -10.19
CA LEU A 26 6.62 -5.37 -10.80
C LEU A 26 7.86 -4.47 -10.83
N ARG A 27 8.77 -4.58 -9.84
CA ARG A 27 10.06 -3.88 -9.85
C ARG A 27 10.87 -4.15 -11.12
N GLU A 28 10.77 -5.34 -11.70
CA GLU A 28 11.52 -5.71 -12.91
C GLU A 28 10.80 -5.26 -14.18
N SER A 29 9.47 -5.37 -14.22
CA SER A 29 8.68 -5.02 -15.42
C SER A 29 8.34 -3.53 -15.52
N ASP A 30 8.08 -2.88 -14.39
CA ASP A 30 7.72 -1.47 -14.29
C ASP A 30 8.24 -0.85 -12.99
N PRO A 31 9.53 -0.49 -12.95
CA PRO A 31 10.16 0.11 -11.79
C PRO A 31 9.45 1.40 -11.32
N SER A 32 8.85 2.15 -12.26
CA SER A 32 8.22 3.45 -11.96
C SER A 32 6.99 3.30 -11.07
N ILE A 33 6.09 2.37 -11.41
CA ILE A 33 4.92 2.07 -10.58
C ILE A 33 5.34 1.37 -9.29
N ALA A 34 6.33 0.48 -9.36
CA ALA A 34 6.78 -0.29 -8.21
C ALA A 34 7.23 0.63 -7.06
N VAL A 35 7.94 1.72 -7.36
CA VAL A 35 8.33 2.72 -6.35
C VAL A 35 7.09 3.33 -5.68
N VAL A 36 6.11 3.81 -6.45
CA VAL A 36 4.91 4.46 -5.91
C VAL A 36 4.08 3.48 -5.07
N ILE A 37 3.97 2.21 -5.49
CA ILE A 37 3.30 1.16 -4.70
C ILE A 37 4.07 0.89 -3.39
N ALA A 38 5.40 0.85 -3.43
CA ALA A 38 6.21 0.65 -2.22
C ALA A 38 6.03 1.80 -1.21
N GLU A 39 6.01 3.05 -1.68
CA GLU A 39 5.71 4.24 -0.88
C GLU A 39 4.33 4.13 -0.23
N GLN A 40 3.32 3.69 -0.98
CA GLN A 40 1.98 3.51 -0.44
C GLN A 40 1.89 2.40 0.60
N ILE A 41 2.64 1.30 0.45
CA ILE A 41 2.70 0.23 1.46
C ILE A 41 3.34 0.77 2.75
N TYR A 42 4.37 1.60 2.64
CA TYR A 42 4.98 2.27 3.77
C TYR A 42 4.00 3.21 4.47
N ASP A 43 3.27 4.04 3.73
CA ASP A 43 2.23 4.89 4.27
C ASP A 43 1.13 4.09 4.98
N ASN A 44 0.68 2.98 4.39
CA ASN A 44 -0.31 2.10 5.02
C ASN A 44 0.20 1.53 6.35
N ALA A 45 1.50 1.23 6.45
CA ALA A 45 2.11 0.79 7.70
C ALA A 45 2.15 1.92 8.74
N LEU A 46 2.49 3.14 8.34
CA LEU A 46 2.47 4.32 9.23
C LEU A 46 1.06 4.66 9.72
N VAL A 47 0.06 4.64 8.84
CA VAL A 47 -1.35 4.83 9.20
C VAL A 47 -1.78 3.76 10.20
N SER A 48 -1.47 2.49 9.93
CA SER A 48 -1.84 1.37 10.81
C SER A 48 -1.16 1.44 12.18
N ALA A 49 0.05 1.98 12.23
CA ALA A 49 0.80 2.21 13.46
C ALA A 49 0.35 3.49 14.22
N GLY A 50 -0.54 4.31 13.64
CA GLY A 50 -0.93 5.60 14.21
C GLY A 50 0.18 6.65 14.16
N LEU A 51 1.16 6.48 13.27
CA LEU A 51 2.35 7.35 13.13
C LEU A 51 2.24 8.36 11.97
N VAL A 52 1.09 8.44 11.31
CA VAL A 52 0.87 9.41 10.24
C VAL A 52 0.66 10.81 10.82
N SER A 53 1.50 11.76 10.37
CA SER A 53 1.45 13.16 10.77
C SER A 53 0.49 13.99 9.91
N ASP A 54 0.36 13.67 8.62
CA ASP A 54 -0.57 14.33 7.70
C ASP A 54 -1.33 13.32 6.84
N VAL A 55 -2.58 13.06 7.24
CA VAL A 55 -3.50 12.14 6.55
C VAL A 55 -3.89 12.68 5.16
N GLN A 56 -3.97 14.00 4.98
CA GLN A 56 -4.37 14.59 3.68
C GLN A 56 -3.30 14.32 2.62
N SER A 57 -2.03 14.42 2.99
CA SER A 57 -0.91 14.06 2.12
C SER A 57 -0.93 12.57 1.71
N VAL A 58 -1.28 11.66 2.63
CA VAL A 58 -1.42 10.22 2.31
C VAL A 58 -2.53 9.98 1.29
N VAL A 59 -3.70 10.60 1.48
CA VAL A 59 -4.82 10.50 0.52
C VAL A 59 -4.44 11.05 -0.85
N GLY A 60 -3.69 12.16 -0.91
CA GLY A 60 -3.17 12.71 -2.16
C GLY A 60 -2.28 11.72 -2.91
N ARG A 61 -1.38 11.02 -2.21
CA ARG A 61 -0.51 9.99 -2.80
C ARG A 61 -1.30 8.78 -3.31
N VAL A 62 -2.29 8.31 -2.55
CA VAL A 62 -3.21 7.24 -2.98
C VAL A 62 -3.91 7.63 -4.28
N ASN A 63 -4.50 8.83 -4.35
CA ASN A 63 -5.22 9.29 -5.53
C ASN A 63 -4.32 9.36 -6.77
N LYS A 64 -3.09 9.87 -6.60
CA LYS A 64 -2.09 9.87 -7.66
C LYS A 64 -1.77 8.45 -8.14
N LEU A 65 -1.53 7.51 -7.23
CA LEU A 65 -1.27 6.11 -7.57
C LEU A 65 -2.44 5.49 -8.34
N ILE A 66 -3.69 5.74 -7.92
CA ILE A 66 -4.88 5.25 -8.61
C ILE A 66 -4.94 5.80 -10.04
N THR A 67 -4.71 7.10 -10.24
CA THR A 67 -4.71 7.72 -11.57
C THR A 67 -3.66 7.09 -12.49
N GLU A 68 -2.44 6.89 -12.01
CA GLU A 68 -1.35 6.26 -12.79
C GLU A 68 -1.69 4.82 -13.20
N VAL A 69 -2.24 4.04 -12.27
CA VAL A 69 -2.64 2.65 -12.56
C VAL A 69 -3.80 2.61 -13.56
N VAL A 70 -4.82 3.45 -13.39
CA VAL A 70 -5.96 3.52 -14.32
C VAL A 70 -5.52 3.94 -15.72
N HIS A 71 -4.64 4.94 -15.82
CA HIS A 71 -4.09 5.37 -17.10
C HIS A 71 -3.34 4.23 -17.82
N LYS A 72 -2.58 3.42 -17.08
CA LYS A 72 -1.88 2.26 -17.65
C LYS A 72 -2.76 1.08 -18.00
N LEU A 73 -3.91 0.90 -17.34
CA LEU A 73 -4.89 -0.13 -17.70
C LEU A 73 -5.71 0.24 -18.95
N SER A 74 -5.75 1.53 -19.29
CA SER A 74 -6.54 2.08 -20.40
C SER A 74 -5.76 2.18 -21.72
N ASN A 75 -4.47 1.83 -21.72
CA ASN A 75 -3.56 1.82 -22.87
C ASN A 75 -3.08 0.38 -23.12
#